data_AF-A0A978SC99-F1
#
_entry.id   AF-A0A978SC99-F1
#
_cell.length_a   1.000
_cell.length_b   1.000
_cell.length_c   1.000
_cell.angle_alpha   90.00
_cell.angle_beta   90.00
_cell.angle_gamma   90.00
#
_symmetry.space_group_name_H-M   'P 1'
#
loop_
_entity.id
_entity.type
_entity.pdbx_description
1 polymer ?
#
loop_
_entity_poly.entity_id
_entity_poly.type
_entity_poly.pdbx_seq_one_letter_code
_entity_poly.pdbx_strand_id
1 'polypeptide(L)' 'MIGAIVESAFQTGCLSVEAEGVIRQLVSLKLCQPVDLDALKKLYQAMQNGDIRREAPARLELPCIDKLQLI' A
#
# COMPACT_ATOMS: atom_id res chain seq x y z
N MET A 1 3.84 -1.58 12.14
CA MET A 1 4.80 -2.19 11.20
C MET A 1 4.53 -1.74 9.76
N ILE A 2 3.28 -1.80 9.27
CA ILE A 2 2.88 -1.18 8.00
C ILE A 2 3.19 0.32 7.99
N GLY A 3 2.92 1.03 9.09
CA GLY A 3 3.26 2.46 9.21
C GLY A 3 4.71 2.80 8.85
N ALA A 4 5.69 1.99 9.26
CA ALA A 4 7.10 2.22 8.94
C ALA A 4 7.43 1.96 7.46
N ILE A 5 6.78 0.96 6.86
CA ILE A 5 6.91 0.66 5.42
C ILE A 5 6.32 1.80 4.59
N VAL A 6 5.13 2.28 4.98
CA VAL A 6 4.46 3.41 4.33
C VAL A 6 5.33 4.66 4.47
N GLU A 7 5.81 4.97 5.67
CA GLU A 7 6.67 6.12 5.92
C GLU A 7 7.97 6.06 5.10
N SER A 8 8.61 4.90 5.01
CA SER A 8 9.78 4.70 4.17
C SER A 8 9.46 4.93 2.69
N ALA A 9 8.33 4.42 2.18
CA ALA A 9 7.92 4.65 0.80
C ALA A 9 7.61 6.13 0.50
N PHE A 10 7.09 6.87 1.48
CA PHE A 10 6.90 8.32 1.37
C PHE A 10 8.23 9.08 1.39
N GLN A 11 9.22 8.62 2.18
CA GLN A 11 10.54 9.25 2.25
C GLN A 11 11.36 9.00 0.98
N THR A 12 11.30 7.79 0.43
CA THR A 12 12.06 7.42 -0.78
C THR A 12 11.34 7.80 -2.07
N GLY A 13 10.02 8.06 -2.00
CA GLY A 13 9.17 8.22 -3.17
C GLY A 13 8.99 6.92 -3.97
N CYS A 14 9.40 5.78 -3.40
CA CYS A 14 9.39 4.49 -4.07
C CYS A 14 8.91 3.38 -3.13
N LEU A 15 7.94 2.59 -3.58
CA LEU A 15 7.50 1.37 -2.91
C LEU A 15 8.32 0.19 -3.43
N SER A 16 9.15 -0.40 -2.55
CA SER A 16 9.95 -1.59 -2.87
C SER A 16 9.08 -2.85 -3.00
N VAL A 17 9.57 -3.83 -3.75
CA VAL A 17 8.85 -5.09 -4.01
C VAL A 17 8.58 -5.87 -2.71
N GLU A 18 9.53 -5.84 -1.78
CA GLU A 18 9.41 -6.49 -0.48
C GLU A 18 8.28 -5.88 0.36
N ALA A 19 8.21 -4.55 0.38
CA ALA A 19 7.16 -3.80 1.06
C ALA A 19 5.77 -4.13 0.52
N GLU A 20 5.64 -4.22 -0.81
CA GLU A 20 4.39 -4.63 -1.47
C GLU A 20 3.98 -6.05 -1.08
N GLY A 21 4.93 -6.99 -1.05
CA GLY A 21 4.70 -8.38 -0.63
C GLY A 21 4.15 -8.48 0.79
N VAL A 22 4.75 -7.74 1.73
CA VAL A 22 4.32 -7.69 3.13
C VAL A 22 2.93 -7.08 3.27
N ILE A 23 2.66 -5.96 2.59
CA ILE A 23 1.33 -5.33 2.59
C ILE A 23 0.27 -6.31 2.07
N ARG A 24 0.55 -6.99 0.96
CA ARG A 24 -0.37 -7.95 0.34
C ARG A 24 -0.66 -9.14 1.26
N GLN A 25 0.36 -9.67 1.94
CA GLN A 25 0.18 -10.75 2.91
C GLN A 25 -0.68 -10.29 4.09
N LEU A 26 -0.41 -9.12 4.66
CA LEU A 26 -1.18 -8.59 5.79
C LEU A 26 -2.65 -8.34 5.45
N VAL A 27 -2.92 -7.77 4.28
CA VAL A 27 -4.28 -7.58 3.76
C VAL A 27 -4.97 -8.92 3.54
N SER A 28 -4.28 -9.90 2.94
CA SER A 28 -4.83 -11.25 2.70
C SER A 28 -5.13 -11.99 4.01
N LEU A 29 -4.31 -11.78 5.04
CA LEU A 29 -4.46 -12.38 6.36
C LEU A 29 -5.43 -11.60 7.26
N LYS A 30 -5.98 -10.46 6.81
CA LYS A 30 -6.83 -9.55 7.60
C LYS A 30 -6.21 -9.11 8.93
N LEU A 31 -4.88 -9.06 8.98
CA LEU A 31 -4.12 -8.66 10.17
C LEU A 31 -3.89 -7.13 10.25
N CYS A 32 -4.46 -6.37 9.31
CA CYS A 32 -4.35 -4.91 9.30
C CYS A 32 -5.22 -4.29 10.40
N GLN A 33 -4.64 -3.45 11.24
CA GLN A 33 -5.40 -2.63 12.16
C GLN A 33 -6.01 -1.42 11.42
N PRO A 34 -7.06 -0.78 11.97
CA PRO A 34 -7.67 0.40 11.35
C PRO A 34 -6.66 1.55 11.12
N VAL A 35 -5.64 1.68 11.96
CA VAL A 35 -4.54 2.64 11.76
C VAL A 35 -3.69 2.31 10.52
N ASP A 36 -3.48 1.03 10.22
CA ASP A 36 -2.74 0.61 9.04
C ASP A 36 -3.58 0.77 7.77
N LEU A 37 -4.92 0.66 7.85
CA LEU A 37 -5.81 0.90 6.73
C LEU A 37 -5.78 2.36 6.26
N ASP A 38 -5.73 3.32 7.18
CA ASP A 38 -5.61 4.75 6.84
C ASP A 38 -4.27 5.04 6.15
N ALA A 39 -3.18 4.46 6.66
CA ALA A 39 -1.85 4.57 6.07
C ALA A 39 -1.78 3.95 4.66
N LEU A 40 -2.41 2.79 4.46
CA LEU A 40 -2.50 2.14 3.15
C LEU A 40 -3.34 2.96 2.16
N LYS A 41 -4.42 3.59 2.62
CA LYS A 41 -5.26 4.46 1.79
C LYS A 41 -4.48 5.69 1.30
N LYS A 42 -3.71 6.32 2.19
CA LYS A 42 -2.78 7.42 1.84
C LYS A 42 -1.70 6.97 0.87
N LEU A 43 -1.09 5.81 1.11
CA LEU A 43 -0.10 5.24 0.19
C LEU A 43 -0.69 5.03 -1.20
N TYR A 44 -1.88 4.44 -1.30
CA TYR A 44 -2.54 4.20 -2.57
C TYR A 44 -2.91 5.50 -3.31
N GLN A 45 -3.34 6.53 -2.60
CA GLN A 45 -3.58 7.86 -3.18
C GLN A 45 -2.29 8.47 -3.72
N ALA A 46 -1.19 8.42 -2.96
CA ALA A 46 0.11 8.92 -3.40
C ALA A 46 0.64 8.16 -4.63
N MET A 47 0.38 6.85 -4.72
CA MET A 47 0.70 6.06 -5.91
C MET A 47 -0.13 6.45 -7.14
N GLN A 48 -1.42 6.76 -6.96
CA GLN A 48 -2.29 7.21 -8.05
C GLN A 48 -1.94 8.63 -8.52
N ASN A 49 -1.58 9.52 -7.59
CA ASN A 49 -1.12 10.87 -7.89
C ASN A 49 0.26 10.90 -8.56
N GLY A 50 1.02 9.79 -8.47
CA GLY A 50 2.36 9.68 -9.01
C GLY A 50 3.48 10.15 -8.07
N ASP A 51 3.14 10.54 -6.84
CA ASP A 51 4.10 10.90 -5.78
C ASP A 51 4.95 9.71 -5.34
N ILE A 52 4.38 8.50 -5.38
CA ILE A 52 5.09 7.26 -5.06
C ILE A 52 5.11 6.35 -6.27
N ARG A 53 6.31 5.98 -6.70
CA ARG A 53 6.54 5.04 -7.80
C ARG A 53 6.75 3.64 -7.25
N ARG A 54 6.47 2.63 -8.06
CA ARG A 54 6.81 1.25 -7.71
C ARG A 54 8.22 0.95 -8.19
N GLU A 55 8.98 0.23 -7.37
CA GLU A 55 10.32 -0.22 -7.73
C GLU A 55 10.30 -1.23 -8.88
N ALA A 56 9.27 -2.09 -8.93
CA ALA A 56 9.02 -2.96 -10.07
C ALA A 56 7.65 -2.65 -10.71
N PRO A 57 7.55 -2.68 -12.05
CA PRO A 57 6.28 -2.60 -12.75
C PRO A 57 5.52 -3.94 -12.59
N ALA A 58 5.07 -4.26 -11.38
CA ALA A 58 4.14 -5.37 -11.18
C ALA A 58 2.73 -4.92 -11.60
N ARG A 59 2.06 -5.77 -12.39
CA ARG A 59 0.64 -5.62 -12.74
C ARG A 59 -0.16 -5.84 -11.47
N LEU A 60 -0.45 -4.74 -10.80
CA LEU A 60 -0.91 -4.74 -9.43
C LEU A 60 -2.44 -4.85 -9.45
N GLU A 61 -2.90 -6.06 -9.67
CA GLU A 61 -4.27 -6.47 -9.39
C GLU A 61 -4.37 -6.58 -7.86
N LEU A 62 -4.45 -5.44 -7.15
CA LEU A 62 -4.79 -5.39 -5.72
C LEU A 62 -6.27 -5.78 -5.61
N PRO A 63 -6.63 -7.02 -5.20
CA PRO A 63 -8.01 -7.48 -5.28
C PRO A 63 -8.92 -6.84 -4.21
N CYS A 64 -8.41 -5.87 -3.43
CA CYS A 64 -9.04 -5.42 -2.18
C CYS A 64 -9.19 -3.90 -2.01
N ILE A 65 -8.75 -3.04 -2.94
CA ILE A 65 -9.02 -1.59 -2.80
C ILE A 65 -10.31 -1.18 -3.52
N ASP A 66 -10.70 -1.90 -4.58
CA ASP A 66 -11.93 -1.63 -5.33
C ASP A 66 -13.21 -1.81 -4.48
N LYS A 67 -13.14 -2.56 -3.37
CA LYS A 67 -14.28 -2.77 -2.45
C LYS A 67 -14.45 -1.72 -1.36
N LEU A 68 -13.62 -0.67 -1.31
CA LEU A 68 -13.75 0.42 -0.33
C LEU A 68 -14.39 1.70 -0.92
N GLN A 69 -14.87 1.67 -2.16
CA GLN A 69 -15.62 2.79 -2.79
C GLN A 69 -17.13 2.56 -2.91
N LEU A 70 -17.70 1.57 -2.22
CA LEU A 70 -19.15 1.33 -2.26
C LEU A 70 -19.76 1.16 -0.85
N ILE A 71 -19.74 2.24 -0.06
CA ILE A 71 -20.76 2.67 0.92
C ILE A 71 -20.64 4.20 1.02
#